data_AF-A0A820JPS9-F1
#
_entry.id   AF-A0A820JPS9-F1
#
_cell.length_a   1.000
_cell.length_b   1.000
_cell.length_c   1.000
_cell.angle_alpha   90.00
_cell.angle_beta   90.00
_cell.angle_gamma   90.00
#
_symmetry.space_group_name_H-M   'P 1'
#
loop_
_entity.id
_entity.type
_entity.pdbx_description
1 polymer ?
#
loop_
_entity_poly.entity_id
_entity_poly.type
_entity_poly.pdbx_seq_one_letter_code
_entity_poly.pdbx_strand_id
1 'polypeptide(L)'
;RGIIDEINYDPRTNQLEVVEFKTRASKTAPRPQQTYTHEVQVNIYRTLLDELIQGRVEKSLYFERYNLEPTTPLCDSVRNEYNERGFSNIDTLENAFDLLTKLAFQMPTITT
;
A
#
# COMPACT_ATOMS: atom_id res chain seq x y z
N ARG A 1 -7.13 -11.31 -7.66
CA ARG A 1 -7.45 -10.00 -7.05
C ARG A 1 -7.46 -10.22 -5.54
N GLY A 2 -6.57 -9.58 -4.78
CA GLY A 2 -6.53 -9.66 -3.32
C GLY A 2 -7.11 -8.38 -2.71
N ILE A 3 -7.78 -8.50 -1.57
CA ILE A 3 -8.30 -7.39 -0.77
C ILE A 3 -7.73 -7.62 0.63
N ILE A 4 -7.12 -6.60 1.20
CA ILE A 4 -6.73 -6.59 2.61
C ILE A 4 -7.92 -6.00 3.37
N ASP A 5 -8.37 -6.67 4.43
CA ASP A 5 -9.52 -6.20 5.21
C ASP A 5 -9.19 -4.91 5.98
N GLU A 6 -8.06 -4.87 6.68
CA GLU A 6 -7.64 -3.72 7.48
C GLU A 6 -6.11 -3.56 7.53
N ILE A 7 -5.65 -2.30 7.53
CA ILE A 7 -4.24 -1.94 7.73
C ILE A 7 -4.18 -0.93 8.88
N ASN A 8 -3.46 -1.29 9.94
CA ASN A 8 -3.24 -0.43 11.09
C ASN A 8 -1.84 0.17 11.05
N TYR A 9 -1.72 1.42 11.50
CA TYR A 9 -0.44 2.09 11.68
C TYR A 9 -0.25 2.41 13.16
N ASP A 10 0.80 1.87 13.78
CA ASP A 10 1.21 2.28 15.13
C ASP A 10 2.27 3.39 15.03
N PRO A 11 1.92 4.65 15.34
CA PRO A 11 2.87 5.77 15.25
C PRO A 11 3.99 5.71 16.30
N ARG A 12 3.87 4.86 17.33
CA ARG A 12 4.90 4.74 18.39
C ARG A 12 6.03 3.82 17.98
N THR A 13 5.69 2.73 17.28
CA THR A 13 6.67 1.76 16.78
C THR A 13 6.99 1.98 15.30
N ASN A 14 6.23 2.87 14.64
CA ASN A 14 6.33 3.14 13.21
C ASN A 14 6.10 1.89 12.36
N GLN A 15 5.19 1.01 12.79
CA GLN A 15 4.89 -0.25 12.13
C GLN A 15 3.51 -0.24 11.49
N LEU A 16 3.42 -0.90 10.33
CA LEU A 16 2.17 -1.22 9.68
C LEU A 16 1.80 -2.68 9.98
N GLU A 17 0.56 -2.89 10.42
CA GLU A 17 0.01 -4.21 10.71
C GLU A 17 -1.09 -4.54 9.68
N VAL A 18 -0.95 -5.68 9.01
CA VAL A 18 -1.96 -6.23 8.10
C VAL A 18 -2.88 -7.12 8.90
N VAL A 19 -4.15 -6.75 8.98
CA VAL A 19 -5.18 -7.52 9.70
C VAL A 19 -6.15 -8.13 8.69
N GLU A 20 -6.31 -9.45 8.79
CA GLU A 20 -7.22 -10.23 7.95
C GLU A 20 -8.26 -10.91 8.83
N PHE A 21 -9.55 -10.64 8.58
CA PHE A 21 -10.63 -11.20 9.36
C PHE A 21 -11.24 -12.41 8.65
N LYS A 22 -11.25 -13.55 9.35
CA LYS A 22 -11.93 -14.76 8.86
C LYS A 22 -13.17 -15.05 9.68
N THR A 23 -14.32 -14.60 9.18
CA THR A 23 -15.62 -15.00 9.75
C THR A 23 -15.91 -16.47 9.41
N ARG A 24 -16.30 -17.28 10.41
CA ARG A 24 -16.63 -18.69 10.20
C ARG A 24 -18.12 -18.94 10.41
N ALA A 25 -18.72 -19.72 9.51
CA ALA A 25 -20.09 -20.21 9.67
C ALA A 25 -20.21 -21.38 10.67
N SER A 26 -19.11 -22.10 10.94
CA SER A 26 -19.05 -23.25 11.85
C SER A 26 -18.33 -22.91 13.14
N LYS A 27 -18.80 -23.49 14.26
CA LYS A 27 -18.21 -23.37 15.61
C LYS A 27 -16.97 -24.24 15.81
N THR A 28 -16.68 -25.18 14.92
CA THR A 28 -15.48 -26.03 15.01
C THR A 28 -14.24 -25.21 14.68
N ALA A 29 -13.10 -25.52 15.29
CA ALA A 29 -11.82 -24.87 14.96
C ALA A 29 -11.40 -25.15 13.49
N PRO A 30 -10.57 -24.28 12.87
CA PRO A 30 -10.03 -24.55 11.55
C PRO A 30 -9.17 -25.81 11.54
N ARG A 31 -9.25 -26.57 10.44
CA ARG A 31 -8.28 -27.64 10.20
C ARG A 31 -6.91 -27.03 9.94
N PRO A 32 -5.81 -27.75 10.23
CA PRO A 32 -4.45 -27.26 9.98
C PRO A 32 -4.25 -26.74 8.55
N GLN A 33 -4.85 -27.39 7.55
CA GLN A 33 -4.75 -26.96 6.15
C GLN A 33 -5.46 -25.62 5.89
N GLN A 34 -6.56 -25.33 6.59
CA GLN A 34 -7.26 -24.06 6.49
C GLN A 34 -6.43 -22.93 7.12
N THR A 35 -5.84 -23.19 8.29
CA THR A 35 -4.93 -22.25 8.96
C THR A 35 -3.73 -21.94 8.07
N TYR A 36 -3.08 -22.96 7.52
CA TYR A 36 -1.96 -22.80 6.58
C TYR A 36 -2.33 -21.95 5.36
N THR A 37 -3.52 -22.17 4.78
CA THR A 37 -3.97 -21.37 3.63
C THR A 37 -4.19 -19.90 4.01
N HIS A 38 -4.70 -19.63 5.22
CA HIS A 38 -4.85 -18.27 5.72
C HIS A 38 -3.49 -17.60 5.98
N GLU A 39 -2.53 -18.32 6.57
CA GLU A 39 -1.16 -17.83 6.78
C GLU A 39 -0.48 -17.47 5.46
N VAL A 40 -0.62 -18.32 4.44
CA VAL A 40 -0.11 -18.03 3.09
C VAL A 40 -0.74 -16.76 2.53
N GLN A 41 -2.05 -16.56 2.69
CA GLN A 41 -2.74 -15.36 2.23
C GLN A 41 -2.19 -14.09 2.91
N VAL A 42 -2.07 -14.10 4.23
CA VAL A 42 -1.55 -12.95 5.00
C VAL A 42 -0.09 -12.66 4.63
N ASN A 43 0.74 -13.69 4.47
CA ASN A 43 2.14 -13.53 4.07
C ASN A 43 2.27 -12.94 2.65
N ILE A 44 1.41 -13.34 1.71
CA ILE A 44 1.40 -12.75 0.37
C ILE A 44 1.05 -11.26 0.44
N TYR A 45 0.03 -10.89 1.21
CA TYR A 45 -0.36 -9.49 1.35
C TYR A 45 0.70 -8.65 2.06
N ARG A 46 1.30 -9.19 3.11
CA ARG A 46 2.43 -8.55 3.80
C ARG A 46 3.59 -8.33 2.84
N THR A 47 4.04 -9.35 2.12
CA THR A 47 5.16 -9.21 1.17
C THR A 47 4.85 -8.19 0.09
N LEU A 48 3.64 -8.19 -0.49
CA LEU A 48 3.27 -7.19 -1.50
C LEU A 48 3.23 -5.77 -0.93
N LEU A 49 2.72 -5.61 0.29
CA LEU A 49 2.72 -4.34 1.00
C LEU A 49 4.15 -3.90 1.33
N ASP A 50 5.01 -4.81 1.76
CA ASP A 50 6.43 -4.56 2.05
C ASP A 50 7.20 -4.16 0.79
N GLU A 51 6.98 -4.82 -0.34
CA GLU A 51 7.58 -4.44 -1.62
C GLU A 51 7.07 -3.07 -2.08
N LEU A 52 5.80 -2.75 -1.81
CA LEU A 52 5.22 -1.43 -2.08
C LEU A 52 5.80 -0.37 -1.15
N ILE A 53 5.99 -0.67 0.14
CA ILE A 53 6.63 0.18 1.15
C ILE A 53 8.14 0.32 0.91
N GLN A 54 8.76 -0.59 0.18
CA GLN A 54 10.20 -0.51 -0.11
C GLN A 54 10.48 0.08 -1.49
N GLY A 55 9.44 0.56 -2.19
CA GLY A 55 9.55 1.12 -3.53
C GLY A 55 10.01 0.12 -4.58
N ARG A 56 9.92 -1.19 -4.28
CA ARG A 56 10.31 -2.29 -5.18
C ARG A 56 9.17 -2.72 -6.09
N VAL A 57 7.96 -2.24 -5.84
CA VAL A 57 6.84 -2.37 -6.80
C VAL A 57 7.10 -1.48 -8.01
N GLU A 58 7.13 -2.12 -9.17
CA GLU A 58 7.24 -1.43 -10.46
C GLU A 58 6.00 -0.55 -10.66
N LYS A 59 6.21 0.77 -10.74
CA LYS A 59 5.12 1.76 -10.88
C LYS A 59 4.19 1.46 -12.06
N SER A 60 4.77 0.96 -13.16
CA SER A 60 4.09 0.48 -14.37
C SER A 60 2.96 -0.50 -14.06
N LEU A 61 3.18 -1.42 -13.12
CA LEU A 61 2.20 -2.44 -12.71
C LEU A 61 0.95 -1.81 -12.09
N TYR A 62 1.09 -0.69 -11.36
CA TYR A 62 -0.03 0.00 -10.72
C TYR A 62 -0.89 0.72 -11.75
N PHE A 63 -0.25 1.46 -12.66
CA PHE A 63 -0.92 2.14 -13.76
C PHE A 63 -1.64 1.16 -14.68
N GLU A 64 -0.99 0.05 -15.04
CA GLU A 64 -1.61 -1.02 -15.83
C GLU A 64 -2.79 -1.66 -15.09
N ARG A 65 -2.62 -1.99 -13.81
CA ARG A 65 -3.63 -2.72 -13.03
C ARG A 65 -4.93 -1.94 -12.83
N TYR A 66 -4.83 -0.63 -12.67
CA TYR A 66 -5.98 0.27 -12.50
C TYR A 66 -6.39 0.97 -13.79
N ASN A 67 -5.77 0.63 -14.92
CA ASN A 67 -5.99 1.27 -16.22
C ASN A 67 -5.90 2.80 -16.13
N LEU A 68 -4.90 3.28 -15.39
CA LEU A 68 -4.60 4.69 -15.19
C LEU A 68 -3.48 5.09 -16.16
N GLU A 69 -3.65 6.22 -16.83
CA GLU A 69 -2.63 6.78 -17.73
C GLU A 69 -1.63 7.62 -16.89
N PRO A 70 -0.35 7.22 -16.77
CA PRO A 70 0.63 7.89 -15.90
C PRO A 70 0.82 9.37 -16.24
N THR A 71 0.72 9.70 -17.53
CA THR A 71 0.89 11.06 -18.06
C THR A 71 -0.33 11.97 -17.86
N THR A 72 -1.40 11.44 -17.24
CA THR A 72 -2.62 12.22 -16.97
C THR A 72 -2.27 13.44 -16.11
N PRO A 73 -2.58 14.66 -16.58
CA PRO A 73 -2.32 15.87 -15.83
C PRO A 73 -3.27 15.99 -14.63
N LEU A 74 -2.74 16.48 -13.51
CA LEU A 74 -3.53 16.81 -12.34
C LEU A 74 -4.33 18.10 -12.60
N CYS A 75 -5.53 18.18 -12.05
CA CYS A 75 -6.32 19.40 -12.13
C CYS A 75 -5.70 20.54 -11.30
N ASP A 76 -6.03 21.78 -11.66
CA ASP A 76 -5.43 22.98 -11.08
C ASP A 76 -5.58 23.05 -9.57
N SER A 77 -6.73 22.62 -9.03
CA SER A 77 -6.96 22.61 -7.58
C SER A 77 -5.98 21.68 -6.84
N VAL A 78 -5.72 20.49 -7.39
CA VAL A 78 -4.79 19.53 -6.80
C VAL A 78 -3.35 20.02 -6.93
N ARG A 79 -2.98 20.60 -8.07
CA ARG A 79 -1.64 21.18 -8.25
C ARG A 79 -1.38 22.36 -7.31
N ASN A 80 -2.38 23.21 -7.11
CA ASN A 80 -2.28 24.34 -6.19
C ASN A 80 -2.09 23.86 -4.75
N GLU A 81 -2.82 22.85 -4.30
CA GLU A 81 -2.65 22.25 -2.97
C GLU A 81 -1.22 21.71 -2.76
N TYR A 82 -0.64 21.03 -3.76
CA TYR A 82 0.76 20.57 -3.69
C TYR A 82 1.74 21.73 -3.59
N ASN A 83 1.58 22.77 -4.42
CA ASN A 83 2.42 23.96 -4.38
C ASN A 83 2.33 24.70 -3.04
N GLU A 84 1.13 24.85 -2.49
CA GLU A 84 0.89 25.48 -1.17
C GLU A 84 1.57 24.72 -0.04
N ARG A 85 1.65 23.39 -0.15
CA ARG A 85 2.39 22.53 0.79
C ARG A 85 3.90 22.49 0.54
N GLY A 86 4.40 23.25 -0.44
CA GLY A 86 5.82 23.35 -0.76
C GLY A 86 6.34 22.25 -1.70
N PHE A 87 5.46 21.46 -2.32
CA PHE A 87 5.83 20.47 -3.32
C PHE A 87 5.76 21.07 -4.72
N SER A 88 6.92 21.22 -5.36
CA SER A 88 7.03 21.67 -6.76
C SER A 88 7.15 20.50 -7.74
N ASN A 89 6.77 20.72 -9.00
CA ASN A 89 6.87 19.75 -10.11
C ASN A 89 5.96 18.51 -9.97
N ILE A 90 4.75 18.71 -9.43
CA ILE A 90 3.72 17.66 -9.32
C ILE A 90 2.63 17.96 -10.36
N ASP A 91 2.88 17.61 -11.62
CA ASP A 91 2.00 17.93 -12.74
C ASP A 91 1.15 16.74 -13.20
N THR A 92 1.65 15.51 -13.01
CA THR A 92 0.98 14.28 -13.45
C THR A 92 0.67 13.32 -12.30
N LEU A 93 -0.20 12.33 -12.56
CA LEU A 93 -0.44 11.22 -11.64
C LEU A 93 0.86 10.48 -11.29
N GLU A 94 1.77 10.31 -12.24
CA GLU A 94 3.08 9.72 -11.99
C GLU A 94 3.91 10.56 -10.99
N ASN A 95 3.94 11.88 -11.14
CA ASN A 95 4.69 12.73 -10.20
C ASN A 95 4.09 12.69 -8.79
N ALA A 96 2.76 12.66 -8.67
CA ALA A 96 2.09 12.51 -7.39
C ALA A 96 2.36 11.15 -6.73
N PHE A 97 2.39 10.08 -7.53
CA PHE A 97 2.74 8.73 -7.05
C PHE A 97 4.19 8.64 -6.61
N ASP A 98 5.11 9.28 -7.35
CA ASP A 98 6.53 9.38 -6.97
C ASP A 98 6.74 10.15 -5.68
N LEU A 99 5.93 11.18 -5.44
CA LEU A 99 5.96 11.90 -4.17
C LEU A 99 5.41 11.04 -3.03
N LEU A 100 4.27 10.37 -3.23
CA LEU A 100 3.68 9.46 -2.25
C LEU A 100 4.64 8.36 -1.83
N THR A 101 5.27 7.72 -2.81
CA THR A 101 6.28 6.69 -2.56
C THR A 101 7.46 7.28 -1.78
N LYS A 102 8.06 8.40 -2.22
CA LYS A 102 9.14 9.07 -1.48
C LYS A 102 8.77 9.43 -0.04
N LEU A 103 7.58 9.99 0.18
CA LEU A 103 7.12 10.39 1.53
C LEU A 103 6.84 9.16 2.40
N ALA A 104 6.26 8.10 1.85
CA ALA A 104 6.08 6.83 2.55
C ALA A 104 7.43 6.20 2.94
N PHE A 105 8.50 6.45 2.16
CA PHE A 105 9.83 5.85 2.36
C PHE A 105 10.83 6.76 3.09
N GLN A 106 10.47 8.01 3.42
CA GLN A 106 11.23 8.83 4.37
C GLN A 106 10.99 8.42 5.84
N MET A 107 10.09 7.46 6.07
CA MET A 107 9.95 6.81 7.38
C MET A 107 11.11 5.82 7.56
N PRO A 108 11.90 5.92 8.65
CA PRO A 108 13.05 5.05 8.84
C PRO A 108 12.57 3.60 8.93
N THR A 109 12.96 2.80 7.94
CA THR A 109 12.93 1.34 8.04
C THR A 109 13.94 0.96 9.10
N ILE A 110 13.49 0.82 10.35
CA ILE A 110 14.33 0.30 11.42
C ILE A 110 14.45 -1.20 11.21
N THR A 111 15.63 -1.60 10.75
CA THR A 111 16.11 -2.98 10.76
C THR A 111 16.40 -3.39 12.21
N THR A 112 15.61 -4.32 12.77
CA THR A 112 16.09 -5.54 13.45
C THR A 112 14.95 -6.50 13.77
#